data_AF-A0A937I553-F1
#
_entry.id   AF-A0A937I553-F1
#
_cell.length_a   1.000
_cell.length_b   1.000
_cell.length_c   1.000
_cell.angle_alpha   90.00
_cell.angle_beta   90.00
_cell.angle_gamma   90.00
#
_symmetry.space_group_name_H-M   'P 1'
#
loop_
_entity.id
_entity.type
_entity.pdbx_description
1 polymer ?
#
loop_
_entity_poly.entity_id
_entity_poly.type
_entity_poly.pdbx_seq_one_letter_code
_entity_poly.pdbx_strand_id
1 'polypeptide(L)' 'ALLASDRVDEAQAVFEADLEQYPMNGWSMFGLAEALRRQGDEAGAEQMMTRFGTVWQFADVSLATSIL' A
#
# COMPACT_ATOMS: atom_id res chain seq x y z
N ALA A 1 -3.62 -10.14 8.21
CA ALA A 1 -2.54 -9.15 8.18
C ALA A 1 -1.26 -9.83 7.73
N LEU A 2 -1.10 -9.98 6.40
CA LEU A 2 0.16 -10.39 5.75
C LEU A 2 1.34 -9.51 6.18
N LEU A 3 1.06 -8.24 6.52
CA LEU A 3 2.04 -7.33 7.11
C LEU A 3 2.44 -7.67 8.56
N ALA A 4 1.60 -8.38 9.32
CA ALA A 4 1.86 -8.77 10.71
C ALA A 4 2.60 -10.11 10.85
N SER A 5 2.66 -10.87 9.77
CA SER A 5 3.57 -12.01 9.64
C SER A 5 4.80 -11.52 8.88
N ASP A 6 5.97 -12.08 9.08
CA ASP A 6 7.25 -11.70 8.45
C ASP A 6 7.30 -11.98 6.93
N ARG A 7 6.15 -11.84 6.24
CA ARG A 7 5.87 -12.16 4.83
C ARG A 7 5.65 -10.86 4.05
N VAL A 8 6.46 -9.84 4.36
CA VAL A 8 6.32 -8.50 3.79
C VAL A 8 6.50 -8.55 2.27
N ASP A 9 7.41 -9.40 1.77
CA ASP A 9 7.65 -9.62 0.33
C ASP A 9 6.41 -10.18 -0.39
N GLU A 10 5.69 -11.10 0.25
CA GLU A 10 4.47 -11.66 -0.30
C GLU A 10 3.32 -10.64 -0.27
N ALA A 11 3.27 -9.78 0.75
CA ALA A 11 2.32 -8.68 0.83
C ALA A 11 2.55 -7.68 -0.32
N GLN A 12 3.82 -7.31 -0.57
CA GLN A 12 4.18 -6.44 -1.68
C GLN A 12 3.72 -7.02 -3.02
N ALA A 13 4.03 -8.27 -3.32
CA ALA A 13 3.66 -8.90 -4.59
C ALA A 13 2.14 -8.92 -4.81
N VAL A 14 1.35 -9.14 -3.75
CA VAL A 14 -0.12 -9.09 -3.82
C VAL A 14 -0.61 -7.67 -4.14
N PHE A 15 -0.06 -6.65 -3.49
CA PHE A 15 -0.46 -5.26 -3.76
C PHE A 15 -0.02 -4.78 -5.15
N GLU A 16 1.15 -5.19 -5.62
CA GLU A 16 1.63 -4.89 -6.98
C GLU A 16 0.71 -5.53 -8.03
N ALA A 17 0.39 -6.82 -7.89
CA ALA A 17 -0.52 -7.52 -8.80
C ALA A 17 -1.95 -6.91 -8.80
N ASP A 18 -2.40 -6.41 -7.66
CA ASP A 18 -3.68 -5.70 -7.58
C ASP A 18 -3.61 -4.33 -8.26
N LEU A 19 -2.51 -3.59 -8.13
CA LEU A 19 -2.31 -2.29 -8.79
C LEU A 19 -2.10 -2.40 -10.30
N GLU A 20 -1.59 -3.53 -10.80
CA GLU A 20 -1.57 -3.82 -12.24
C GLU A 20 -2.98 -3.91 -12.82
N GLN A 21 -3.90 -4.56 -12.10
CA GLN A 21 -5.30 -4.72 -12.52
C GLN A 21 -6.14 -3.48 -12.21
N TYR A 22 -5.89 -2.83 -11.08
CA TYR A 22 -6.63 -1.69 -10.55
C TYR A 22 -5.69 -0.56 -10.16
N PRO A 23 -5.17 0.22 -11.14
CA PRO A 23 -4.15 1.25 -10.89
C PRO A 23 -4.61 2.42 -10.02
N MET A 24 -5.88 2.47 -9.63
CA MET A 24 -6.47 3.47 -8.74
C MET A 24 -7.02 2.84 -7.45
N ASN A 25 -6.58 1.64 -7.08
CA ASN A 25 -6.97 1.03 -5.81
C ASN A 25 -6.15 1.64 -4.66
N GLY A 26 -6.77 2.57 -3.91
CA GLY A 26 -6.11 3.22 -2.78
C GLY A 26 -5.77 2.28 -1.61
N TRP A 27 -6.51 1.19 -1.41
CA TRP A 27 -6.18 0.20 -0.38
C TRP A 27 -4.85 -0.49 -0.68
N SER A 28 -4.63 -0.86 -1.94
CA SER A 28 -3.40 -1.52 -2.38
C SER A 28 -2.23 -0.57 -2.43
N MET A 29 -2.45 0.71 -2.76
CA MET A 29 -1.40 1.74 -2.61
C MET A 29 -0.98 1.90 -1.16
N PHE A 30 -1.93 2.01 -0.24
CA PHE A 30 -1.62 2.15 1.18
C PHE A 30 -0.93 0.90 1.75
N GLY A 31 -1.39 -0.29 1.37
CA GLY A 31 -0.77 -1.57 1.74
C GLY A 31 0.66 -1.72 1.21
N LEU A 32 0.89 -1.36 -0.05
CA LEU A 32 2.21 -1.40 -0.67
C LEU A 32 3.17 -0.40 -0.01
N ALA A 33 2.72 0.81 0.32
CA ALA A 33 3.53 1.78 1.04
C ALA A 33 4.00 1.25 2.40
N GLU A 34 3.10 0.61 3.15
CA GLU A 34 3.44 0.01 4.45
C GLU A 34 4.38 -1.20 4.31
N ALA A 35 4.25 -1.99 3.24
CA ALA A 35 5.17 -3.10 2.93
C ALA A 35 6.58 -2.59 2.59
N LEU A 36 6.69 -1.57 1.74
CA LEU A 36 7.97 -0.95 1.37
C LEU A 36 8.68 -0.33 2.57
N ARG A 37 7.92 0.37 3.42
CA ARG A 37 8.46 0.95 4.66
C ARG A 37 9.03 -0.09 5.62
N ARG A 38 8.36 -1.24 5.76
CA ARG A 38 8.85 -2.37 6.59
C ARG A 38 10.10 -3.02 6.02
N GLN A 39 10.30 -2.98 4.70
CA GLN A 39 11.52 -3.43 4.03
C GLN A 39 12.66 -2.39 4.05
N GLY A 40 12.40 -1.18 4.56
CA GLY A 40 13.37 -0.08 4.61
C GLY A 40 13.42 0.78 3.34
N ASP A 41 12.54 0.55 2.37
CA ASP A 41 12.39 1.41 1.19
C ASP A 41 11.44 2.57 1.47
N GLU A 42 11.94 3.57 2.20
CA GLU A 42 11.19 4.79 2.51
C GLU A 42 10.86 5.61 1.25
N ALA A 43 11.75 5.61 0.25
CA ALA A 43 11.54 6.37 -0.98
C ALA A 43 10.40 5.79 -1.84
N GLY A 44 10.33 4.45 -1.94
CA GLY A 44 9.22 3.76 -2.58
C GLY A 44 7.90 3.97 -1.82
N ALA A 45 7.95 3.91 -0.48
CA ALA A 45 6.79 4.15 0.36
C ALA A 45 6.22 5.57 0.18
N GLU A 46 7.06 6.60 0.17
CA GLU A 46 6.65 8.00 -0.05
C GLU A 46 6.02 8.21 -1.44
N GLN A 47 6.59 7.61 -2.49
CA GLN A 47 6.02 7.67 -3.83
C GLN A 47 4.60 7.09 -3.86
N MET A 48 4.42 5.92 -3.24
CA MET A 48 3.13 5.26 -3.21
C MET A 48 2.10 6.06 -2.38
N MET A 49 2.52 6.66 -1.27
CA MET A 49 1.65 7.54 -0.47
C MET A 49 1.28 8.84 -1.17
N THR A 50 2.15 9.38 -2.02
CA THR A 50 1.82 10.54 -2.86
C THR A 50 0.70 10.19 -3.85
N ARG A 51 0.79 9.02 -4.49
CA ARG A 51 -0.26 8.53 -5.41
C ARG A 51 -1.55 8.24 -4.66
N PHE A 52 -1.46 7.63 -3.48
CA PHE A 52 -2.60 7.41 -2.60
C PHE A 52 -3.32 8.72 -2.27
N GLY A 53 -2.59 9.78 -1.90
CA GLY A 53 -3.19 11.07 -1.58
C GLY A 53 -4.04 11.64 -2.73
N THR A 54 -3.67 11.37 -3.98
CA THR A 54 -4.45 11.78 -5.16
C THR A 54 -5.71 10.91 -5.34
N VAL A 55 -5.56 9.60 -5.20
CA VAL A 55 -6.66 8.63 -5.41
C VAL A 55 -7.68 8.68 -4.27
N TRP A 56 -7.21 8.98 -3.05
CA TRP A 56 -7.99 8.95 -1.83
C TRP A 56 -8.51 10.32 -1.40
N GLN A 57 -8.31 11.37 -2.22
CA GLN A 57 -8.62 12.76 -1.89
C GLN A 57 -10.12 13.00 -1.58
N PHE A 58 -11.01 12.16 -2.10
CA PHE A 58 -12.46 12.24 -1.89
C PHE A 58 -13.01 11.08 -1.06
N ALA A 59 -12.15 10.27 -0.45
CA ALA A 59 -12.62 9.13 0.34
C ALA A 59 -13.16 9.60 1.69
N ASP A 60 -14.36 9.15 2.05
CA ASP A 60 -14.99 9.44 3.34
C ASP A 60 -14.37 8.65 4.52
N VAL A 61 -13.29 7.90 4.28
CA VAL A 61 -12.66 7.00 5.25
C VAL A 61 -11.16 7.25 5.30
N SER A 62 -10.59 7.53 6.48
CA SER A 62 -9.14 7.63 6.66
C SER A 62 -8.53 6.25 6.90
N LEU A 63 -7.55 5.84 6.08
CA LEU A 63 -6.81 4.59 6.29
C LEU A 63 -5.70 4.80 7.32
N ALA A 64 -5.88 4.23 8.51
CA ALA A 64 -4.88 4.27 9.59
C ALA A 64 -4.02 3.00 9.67
N THR A 65 -4.47 1.87 9.10
CA THR A 65 -3.75 0.59 9.03
C THR A 65 -4.40 -0.30 7.98
N SER A 66 -3.59 -0.96 7.16
CA SER A 66 -4.05 -1.97 6.20
C SER A 66 -4.14 -3.30 6.94
N ILE A 67 -5.33 -3.90 7.03
CA ILE A 67 -5.56 -5.13 7.81
C ILE A 67 -5.46 -6.41 6.97
N LEU A 68 -5.11 -6.31 5.68
CA LEU A 68 -4.95 -7.49 4.81
C LEU A 68 -3.73 -8.33 5.20
#